data_AF-A0A453I7A7-F1
#
_entry.id   AF-A0A453I7A7-F1
#
_cell.length_a   1.000
_cell.length_b   1.000
_cell.length_c   1.000
_cell.angle_alpha   90.00
_cell.angle_beta   90.00
_cell.angle_gamma   90.00
#
_symmetry.space_group_name_H-M   'P 1'
#
loop_
_entity.id
_entity.type
_entity.pdbx_description
1 polymer ?
#
loop_
_entity_poly.entity_id
_entity_poly.type
_entity_poly.pdbx_seq_one_letter_code
_entity_poly.pdbx_strand_id
1 'polypeptide(L)'
;MSGNGAMTFDLEYTRWLEEQNKQINELRTAVNAHASDSDLRLIVDGIMAHYDEIFKLKGAAAKADVFHILSGMWKTPAERCFLWLGGFRSSELLKLLVNQLEPLTEQQLMGLSSLEQSSHQAEDALSQGMEALQQSLAETLAGSLGPSGSSGNVANYMGQMAMAMGKLGTLENFLRQADNLRQQTLHQMQRILTIRQAAR
;
A
#
# COMPACT_ATOMS: atom_id res chain seq x y z
N MET A 1 -12.58 1.59 -21.39
CA MET A 1 -11.29 0.90 -21.58
C MET A 1 -10.58 0.55 -20.25
N SER A 2 -11.18 0.83 -19.07
CA SER A 2 -10.64 0.51 -17.72
C SER A 2 -10.41 -0.99 -17.46
N GLY A 3 -11.31 -1.86 -17.95
CA GLY A 3 -11.29 -3.28 -17.60
C GLY A 3 -10.04 -4.04 -18.03
N ASN A 4 -9.33 -3.57 -19.06
CA ASN A 4 -8.10 -4.24 -19.52
C ASN A 4 -6.94 -4.04 -18.53
N GLY A 5 -6.86 -2.88 -17.88
CA GLY A 5 -5.82 -2.59 -16.88
C GLY A 5 -5.99 -3.39 -15.60
N ALA A 6 -7.23 -3.49 -15.11
CA ALA A 6 -7.58 -4.29 -13.93
C ALA A 6 -7.26 -5.78 -14.12
N MET A 7 -7.68 -6.37 -15.24
CA MET A 7 -7.39 -7.79 -15.54
C MET A 7 -5.89 -8.06 -15.70
N THR A 8 -5.16 -7.13 -16.33
CA THR A 8 -3.70 -7.26 -16.48
C THR A 8 -3.02 -7.23 -15.11
N PHE A 9 -3.44 -6.33 -14.22
CA PHE A 9 -2.92 -6.26 -12.87
C PHE A 9 -3.21 -7.54 -12.08
N ASP A 10 -4.44 -8.08 -12.15
CA ASP A 10 -4.81 -9.28 -11.41
C ASP A 10 -3.95 -10.50 -11.83
N LEU A 11 -3.67 -10.61 -13.14
CA LEU A 11 -2.79 -11.65 -13.68
C LEU A 11 -1.35 -11.50 -13.17
N GLU A 12 -0.77 -10.30 -13.28
CA GLU A 12 0.59 -10.02 -12.82
C GLU A 12 0.71 -10.17 -11.30
N TYR A 13 -0.31 -9.77 -10.54
CA TYR A 13 -0.35 -9.96 -9.09
C TYR A 13 -0.39 -11.43 -8.71
N THR A 14 -1.15 -12.26 -9.43
CA THR A 14 -1.18 -13.72 -9.21
C THR A 14 0.20 -14.33 -9.43
N ARG A 15 0.87 -13.95 -10.53
CA ARG A 15 2.23 -14.40 -10.82
C ARG A 15 3.23 -13.91 -9.75
N TRP A 16 3.09 -12.67 -9.31
CA TRP A 16 3.93 -12.12 -8.25
C TRP A 16 3.79 -12.91 -6.95
N LEU A 17 2.56 -13.29 -6.57
CA LEU A 17 2.28 -14.13 -5.39
C LEU A 17 2.91 -15.52 -5.49
N GLU A 18 2.88 -16.15 -6.66
CA GLU A 18 3.52 -17.45 -6.89
C GLU A 18 5.03 -17.37 -6.63
N GLU A 19 5.69 -16.34 -7.18
CA GLU A 19 7.14 -16.15 -6.96
C GLU A 19 7.44 -15.75 -5.52
N GLN A 20 6.59 -14.94 -4.86
CA GLN A 20 6.74 -14.64 -3.44
C GLN A 20 6.71 -15.91 -2.58
N ASN A 21 5.75 -16.80 -2.83
CA ASN A 21 5.67 -18.07 -2.11
C ASN A 21 6.92 -18.94 -2.30
N LYS A 22 7.48 -18.95 -3.52
CA LYS A 22 8.73 -19.65 -3.81
C LYS A 22 9.91 -19.05 -3.05
N GLN A 23 10.07 -17.72 -3.05
CA GLN A 23 11.14 -17.05 -2.33
C GLN A 23 11.03 -17.21 -0.80
N ILE A 24 9.81 -17.16 -0.25
CA ILE A 24 9.59 -17.42 1.19
C ILE A 24 10.00 -18.86 1.55
N ASN A 25 9.68 -19.83 0.70
CA ASN A 25 10.08 -21.23 0.93
C ASN A 25 11.61 -21.43 0.82
N GLU A 26 12.25 -20.72 -0.11
CA GLU A 26 13.71 -20.69 -0.24
C GLU A 26 14.36 -20.10 1.01
N LEU A 27 13.90 -18.94 1.47
CA LEU A 27 14.39 -18.29 2.69
C LEU A 27 14.23 -19.21 3.90
N ARG A 28 13.05 -19.81 4.09
CA ARG A 28 12.80 -20.77 5.17
C ARG A 28 13.76 -21.95 5.11
N THR A 29 14.02 -22.47 3.91
CA THR A 29 14.97 -23.59 3.71
C THR A 29 16.39 -23.18 4.08
N ALA A 30 16.84 -22.01 3.65
CA ALA A 30 18.17 -21.48 3.97
C ALA A 30 18.34 -21.22 5.46
N VAL A 31 17.33 -20.65 6.14
CA VAL A 31 17.33 -20.45 7.59
C VAL A 31 17.43 -21.78 8.33
N ASN A 32 16.62 -22.77 7.96
CA ASN A 32 16.63 -24.11 8.58
C ASN A 32 17.95 -24.86 8.34
N ALA A 33 18.57 -24.66 7.18
CA ALA A 33 19.87 -25.23 6.84
C ALA A 33 21.06 -24.48 7.50
N HIS A 34 20.79 -23.44 8.29
CA HIS A 34 21.81 -22.60 8.91
C HIS A 34 22.78 -22.00 7.86
N ALA A 35 22.24 -21.57 6.73
CA ALA A 35 23.01 -20.96 5.65
C ALA A 35 23.86 -19.78 6.13
N SER A 36 24.91 -19.44 5.36
CA SER A 36 25.81 -18.35 5.74
C SER A 36 25.10 -16.99 5.70
N ASP A 37 25.66 -15.99 6.41
CA ASP A 37 25.12 -14.62 6.37
C ASP A 37 25.14 -14.02 4.96
N SER A 38 26.12 -14.41 4.12
CA SER A 38 26.18 -14.04 2.71
C SER A 38 25.03 -14.63 1.91
N ASP A 39 24.71 -15.91 2.11
CA ASP A 39 23.62 -16.58 1.38
C ASP A 39 22.26 -15.99 1.80
N LEU A 40 22.05 -15.78 3.09
CA LEU A 40 20.84 -15.13 3.60
C LEU A 40 20.69 -13.72 3.04
N ARG A 41 21.79 -12.96 2.94
CA ARG A 41 21.77 -11.61 2.34
C ARG A 41 21.30 -11.65 0.89
N LEU A 42 21.83 -12.57 0.08
CA LEU A 42 21.41 -12.71 -1.31
C LEU A 42 19.90 -13.00 -1.43
N ILE A 43 19.37 -13.89 -0.60
CA ILE A 43 17.94 -14.25 -0.62
C ILE A 43 17.08 -13.07 -0.15
N VAL A 44 17.42 -12.45 0.98
CA VAL A 44 16.67 -11.31 1.54
C VAL A 44 16.68 -10.13 0.57
N ASP A 45 17.82 -9.80 -0.04
CA ASP A 45 17.90 -8.72 -1.02
C ASP A 45 17.05 -9.03 -2.27
N GLY A 46 17.00 -10.29 -2.69
CA GLY A 46 16.09 -10.76 -3.75
C GLY A 46 14.61 -10.59 -3.39
N ILE A 47 14.22 -10.89 -2.16
CA ILE A 47 12.85 -10.68 -1.65
C ILE A 47 12.51 -9.20 -1.60
N MET A 48 13.43 -8.36 -1.13
CA MET A 48 13.23 -6.91 -1.08
C MET A 48 13.05 -6.31 -2.48
N ALA A 49 13.86 -6.74 -3.45
CA ALA A 49 13.67 -6.35 -4.84
C ALA A 49 12.31 -6.83 -5.39
N HIS A 50 11.87 -8.03 -5.02
CA HIS A 50 10.55 -8.55 -5.42
C HIS A 50 9.40 -7.74 -4.81
N TYR A 51 9.54 -7.24 -3.57
CA TYR A 51 8.59 -6.29 -2.98
C TYR A 51 8.60 -4.94 -3.70
N ASP A 52 9.75 -4.44 -4.17
CA ASP A 52 9.79 -3.21 -4.96
C ASP A 52 8.98 -3.33 -6.26
N GLU A 53 8.96 -4.52 -6.88
CA GLU A 53 8.17 -4.77 -8.09
C GLU A 53 6.66 -4.66 -7.88
N ILE A 54 6.11 -5.15 -6.75
CA ILE A 54 4.66 -5.02 -6.54
C ILE A 54 4.21 -3.56 -6.41
N PHE A 55 5.03 -2.70 -5.80
CA PHE A 55 4.71 -1.27 -5.72
C PHE A 55 4.74 -0.61 -7.10
N LYS A 56 5.64 -1.02 -8.00
CA LYS A 56 5.65 -0.57 -9.40
C LYS A 56 4.41 -1.04 -10.16
N LEU A 57 4.05 -2.32 -10.03
CA LEU A 57 2.85 -2.91 -10.65
C LEU A 57 1.59 -2.19 -10.19
N LYS A 58 1.44 -1.97 -8.87
CA LYS A 58 0.33 -1.20 -8.30
C LYS A 58 0.30 0.24 -8.79
N GLY A 59 1.45 0.90 -8.92
CA GLY A 59 1.54 2.25 -9.47
C GLY A 59 1.08 2.33 -10.93
N ALA A 60 1.46 1.36 -11.76
CA ALA A 60 0.97 1.26 -13.14
C ALA A 60 -0.54 0.99 -13.20
N ALA A 61 -1.03 0.08 -12.36
CA ALA A 61 -2.44 -0.24 -12.28
C ALA A 61 -3.29 0.93 -11.77
N ALA A 62 -2.79 1.70 -10.79
CA ALA A 62 -3.47 2.88 -10.25
C ALA A 62 -3.67 3.97 -11.31
N LYS A 63 -2.70 4.16 -12.22
CA LYS A 63 -2.82 5.09 -13.35
C LYS A 63 -3.88 4.66 -14.35
N ALA A 64 -4.10 3.35 -14.50
CA ALA A 64 -5.13 2.82 -15.39
C ALA A 64 -6.52 2.81 -14.73
N ASP A 65 -6.58 2.36 -13.48
CA ASP A 65 -7.79 2.22 -12.68
C ASP A 65 -7.46 2.26 -11.17
N VAL A 66 -7.47 3.47 -10.59
CA VAL A 66 -7.23 3.67 -9.16
C VAL A 66 -8.29 3.01 -8.28
N PHE A 67 -9.53 2.88 -8.77
CA PHE A 67 -10.63 2.29 -8.01
C PHE A 67 -10.47 0.80 -7.86
N HIS A 68 -9.94 0.11 -8.87
CA HIS A 68 -9.60 -1.32 -8.78
C HIS A 68 -8.64 -1.60 -7.61
N ILE A 69 -7.61 -0.76 -7.45
CA ILE A 69 -6.63 -0.93 -6.37
C ILE A 69 -7.22 -0.54 -5.00
N LEU A 70 -7.90 0.60 -4.91
CA LEU A 70 -8.46 1.10 -3.65
C LEU A 70 -9.60 0.23 -3.11
N SER A 71 -10.44 -0.34 -3.98
CA SER A 71 -11.50 -1.27 -3.60
C SER A 71 -10.98 -2.63 -3.15
N GLY A 72 -9.72 -2.94 -3.41
CA GLY A 72 -9.12 -4.23 -3.06
C GLY A 72 -9.67 -5.39 -3.87
N MET A 73 -10.21 -5.15 -5.07
CA MET A 73 -10.84 -6.20 -5.88
C MET A 73 -9.89 -7.35 -6.24
N TRP A 74 -8.59 -7.07 -6.27
CA TRP A 74 -7.47 -7.98 -6.44
C TRP A 74 -7.12 -8.84 -5.20
N LYS A 75 -7.79 -8.61 -4.06
CA LYS A 75 -7.66 -9.38 -2.81
C LYS A 75 -8.90 -10.21 -2.50
N THR A 76 -8.74 -11.20 -1.62
CA THR A 76 -9.87 -11.95 -1.07
C THR A 76 -10.76 -11.06 -0.18
N PRO A 77 -12.06 -11.37 -0.02
CA PRO A 77 -12.95 -10.59 0.84
C PRO A 77 -12.46 -10.44 2.28
N ALA A 78 -11.82 -11.47 2.85
CA ALA A 78 -11.28 -11.43 4.20
C ALA A 78 -10.09 -10.46 4.32
N GLU A 79 -9.17 -10.45 3.33
CA GLU A 79 -8.05 -9.53 3.32
C GLU A 79 -8.48 -8.07 3.14
N ARG A 80 -9.56 -7.83 2.38
CA ARG A 80 -10.08 -6.47 2.13
C ARG A 80 -10.44 -5.73 3.42
N CYS A 81 -10.86 -6.44 4.46
CA CYS A 81 -11.18 -5.88 5.76
C CYS A 81 -9.99 -5.15 6.42
N PHE A 82 -8.76 -5.49 6.01
CA PHE A 82 -7.53 -4.94 6.60
C PHE A 82 -6.81 -3.96 5.67
N LEU A 83 -7.39 -3.63 4.51
CA LEU A 83 -6.79 -2.69 3.58
C LEU A 83 -7.00 -1.24 4.03
N TRP A 84 -5.92 -0.50 4.01
CA TRP A 84 -5.83 0.94 4.17
C TRP A 84 -5.14 1.51 2.92
N LEU A 85 -5.80 2.41 2.17
CA LEU A 85 -5.23 2.99 0.93
C LEU A 85 -4.55 1.94 0.03
N GLY A 86 -5.29 0.88 -0.30
CA GLY A 86 -4.83 -0.18 -1.20
C GLY A 86 -3.75 -1.12 -0.66
N GLY A 87 -3.49 -1.17 0.66
CA GLY A 87 -2.51 -2.10 1.24
C GLY A 87 -2.57 -2.15 2.77
N PHE A 88 -1.54 -2.67 3.43
CA PHE A 88 -1.47 -2.73 4.90
C PHE A 88 -1.04 -1.39 5.51
N ARG A 89 -1.25 -1.20 6.81
CA ARG A 89 -0.62 -0.12 7.59
C ARG A 89 0.76 -0.58 8.07
N SER A 90 1.79 0.18 7.76
CA SER A 90 3.18 -0.16 8.09
C SER A 90 3.42 -0.11 9.60
N SER A 91 2.79 0.82 10.32
CA SER A 91 2.89 0.88 11.79
C SER A 91 2.35 -0.38 12.46
N GLU A 92 1.18 -0.86 12.00
CA GLU A 92 0.56 -2.08 12.52
C GLU A 92 1.40 -3.32 12.20
N LEU A 93 1.98 -3.38 10.99
CA LEU A 93 2.92 -4.44 10.65
C LEU A 93 4.13 -4.45 11.59
N LEU A 94 4.73 -3.29 11.87
CA LEU A 94 5.87 -3.19 12.78
C LEU A 94 5.52 -3.63 14.19
N LYS A 95 4.36 -3.24 14.73
CA LYS A 95 3.88 -3.67 16.06
C LYS A 95 3.77 -5.20 16.16
N LEU A 96 3.29 -5.85 15.10
CA LEU A 96 3.16 -7.31 15.06
C LEU A 96 4.53 -7.99 14.98
N LEU A 97 5.44 -7.46 14.16
CA LEU A 97 6.75 -8.07 13.90
C LEU A 97 7.74 -7.92 15.05
N VAL A 98 7.74 -6.79 15.77
CA VAL A 98 8.70 -6.55 16.88
C VAL A 98 8.70 -7.70 17.90
N ASN A 99 7.51 -8.24 18.22
CA ASN A 99 7.36 -9.33 19.19
C ASN A 99 7.84 -10.69 18.65
N GLN A 100 8.08 -10.83 17.34
CA GLN A 100 8.52 -12.08 16.70
C GLN A 100 10.04 -12.11 16.45
N LEU A 101 10.72 -10.96 16.55
CA LEU A 101 12.11 -10.77 16.14
C LEU A 101 13.14 -10.91 17.29
N GLU A 102 12.73 -11.36 18.48
CA GLU A 102 13.62 -11.46 19.64
C GLU A 102 14.78 -12.47 19.42
N PRO A 103 16.00 -12.16 19.90
CA PRO A 103 16.40 -10.97 20.68
C PRO A 103 16.72 -9.75 19.79
N LEU A 104 16.27 -8.56 20.20
CA LEU A 104 16.61 -7.26 19.63
C LEU A 104 17.48 -6.46 20.61
N THR A 105 18.45 -5.71 20.09
CA THR A 105 19.22 -4.77 20.93
C THR A 105 18.39 -3.54 21.30
N GLU A 106 18.76 -2.82 22.37
CA GLU A 106 18.10 -1.55 22.72
C GLU A 106 18.11 -0.53 21.57
N GLN A 107 19.23 -0.46 20.84
CA GLN A 107 19.35 0.41 19.67
C GLN A 107 18.36 0.02 18.56
N GLN A 108 18.18 -1.28 18.31
CA GLN A 108 17.21 -1.78 17.32
C GLN A 108 15.78 -1.51 17.76
N LEU A 109 15.46 -1.73 19.05
CA LEU A 109 14.14 -1.43 19.61
C LEU A 109 13.80 0.05 19.45
N MET A 110 14.71 0.95 19.85
CA MET A 110 14.53 2.39 19.66
C MET A 110 14.35 2.76 18.18
N GLY A 111 15.13 2.15 17.28
CA GLY A 111 15.03 2.36 15.83
C GLY A 111 13.66 1.93 15.28
N LEU A 112 13.18 0.74 15.67
CA LEU A 112 11.89 0.22 15.23
C LEU A 112 10.71 1.02 15.82
N SER A 113 10.79 1.44 17.09
CA SER A 113 9.77 2.31 17.70
C SER A 113 9.71 3.68 17.01
N SER A 114 10.85 4.28 16.66
CA SER A 114 10.88 5.53 15.90
C SER A 114 10.31 5.36 14.49
N LEU A 115 10.62 4.24 13.83
CA LEU A 115 10.07 3.91 12.52
C LEU A 115 8.56 3.66 12.56
N GLU A 116 8.06 3.01 13.61
CA GLU A 116 6.62 2.78 13.84
C GLU A 116 5.90 4.10 14.05
N GLN A 117 6.40 4.96 14.96
CA GLN A 117 5.83 6.26 15.25
C GLN A 117 5.77 7.16 14.01
N SER A 118 6.88 7.25 13.26
CA SER A 118 6.93 8.06 12.04
C SER A 118 6.03 7.51 10.93
N SER A 119 5.95 6.19 10.79
CA SER A 119 5.01 5.55 9.87
C SER A 119 3.57 5.90 10.25
N HIS A 120 3.20 5.74 11.53
CA HIS A 120 1.85 6.05 12.01
C HIS A 120 1.45 7.50 11.76
N GLN A 121 2.34 8.47 12.02
CA GLN A 121 2.08 9.89 11.74
C GLN A 121 1.83 10.15 10.24
N ALA A 122 2.62 9.54 9.36
CA ALA A 122 2.44 9.68 7.92
C ALA A 122 1.12 9.03 7.45
N GLU A 123 0.76 7.88 8.02
CA GLU A 123 -0.52 7.23 7.73
C GLU A 123 -1.72 8.07 8.18
N ASP A 124 -1.66 8.70 9.35
CA ASP A 124 -2.72 9.58 9.85
C ASP A 124 -2.87 10.82 8.97
N ALA A 125 -1.77 11.44 8.56
CA ALA A 125 -1.79 12.58 7.63
C ALA A 125 -2.42 12.21 6.28
N LEU A 126 -2.09 11.03 5.74
CA LEU A 126 -2.69 10.53 4.50
C LEU A 126 -4.18 10.20 4.67
N SER A 127 -4.57 9.64 5.82
CA SER A 127 -5.97 9.33 6.12
C SER A 127 -6.81 10.60 6.21
N GLN A 128 -6.34 11.61 6.93
CA GLN A 128 -7.00 12.92 7.03
C GLN A 128 -7.12 13.61 5.67
N GLY A 129 -6.06 13.54 4.84
CA GLY A 129 -6.12 14.07 3.48
C GLY A 129 -7.15 13.37 2.60
N MET A 130 -7.28 12.05 2.73
CA MET A 130 -8.28 11.26 2.01
C MET A 130 -9.71 11.60 2.47
N GLU A 131 -9.93 11.75 3.78
CA GLU A 131 -11.22 12.18 4.33
C GLU A 131 -11.61 13.57 3.84
N ALA A 132 -10.67 14.53 3.83
CA ALA A 132 -10.91 15.87 3.30
C ALA A 132 -11.26 15.84 1.81
N LEU A 133 -10.60 14.97 1.02
CA LEU A 133 -10.93 14.78 -0.39
C LEU A 133 -12.35 14.21 -0.56
N GLN A 134 -12.71 13.19 0.20
CA GLN A 134 -14.04 12.58 0.16
C GLN A 134 -15.13 13.56 0.54
N GLN A 135 -14.91 14.36 1.59
CA GLN A 135 -15.83 15.43 2.01
C GLN A 135 -16.00 16.48 0.90
N SER A 136 -14.88 16.94 0.32
CA SER A 136 -14.90 17.92 -0.76
C SER A 136 -15.59 17.38 -2.02
N LEU A 137 -15.47 16.09 -2.30
CA LEU A 137 -16.19 15.42 -3.38
C LEU A 137 -17.70 15.38 -3.10
N ALA A 138 -18.10 15.00 -1.89
CA ALA A 138 -19.50 14.94 -1.47
C ALA A 138 -20.18 16.32 -1.58
N GLU A 139 -19.53 17.39 -1.13
CA GLU A 139 -20.03 18.77 -1.26
C GLU A 139 -20.22 19.19 -2.71
N THR A 140 -19.30 18.80 -3.59
CA THR A 140 -19.37 19.12 -5.03
C THR A 140 -20.58 18.48 -5.69
N LEU A 141 -20.88 17.23 -5.30
CA LEU A 141 -22.02 16.48 -5.82
C LEU A 141 -23.34 16.96 -5.20
N ALA A 142 -23.35 17.27 -3.89
CA ALA A 142 -24.53 17.74 -3.16
C ALA A 142 -24.97 19.16 -3.57
N GLY A 143 -24.07 19.99 -4.09
CA GLY A 143 -24.40 21.31 -4.65
C GLY A 143 -25.42 21.29 -5.81
N SER A 144 -25.79 20.11 -6.31
CA SER A 144 -26.88 19.91 -7.27
C SER A 144 -28.30 19.90 -6.66
N LEU A 145 -28.43 19.74 -5.34
CA LEU A 145 -29.69 19.50 -4.63
C LEU A 145 -30.30 20.74 -3.96
N GLY A 146 -29.83 21.95 -4.30
CA GLY A 146 -30.33 23.19 -3.69
C GLY A 146 -31.82 23.45 -3.95
N PRO A 147 -32.54 24.19 -3.07
CA PRO A 147 -34.01 24.26 -3.04
C PRO A 147 -34.66 25.03 -4.20
N SER A 148 -33.87 25.62 -5.10
CA SER A 148 -34.37 26.48 -6.17
C SER A 148 -34.66 25.63 -7.41
N GLY A 149 -35.93 25.23 -7.54
CA GLY A 149 -36.50 24.45 -8.65
C GLY A 149 -36.43 25.14 -10.03
N SER A 150 -35.23 25.41 -10.52
CA SER A 150 -34.99 25.65 -11.94
C SER A 150 -34.50 24.33 -12.54
N SER A 151 -35.34 23.74 -13.39
CA SER A 151 -35.03 22.65 -14.33
C SER A 151 -33.52 22.44 -14.48
N GLY A 152 -33.01 21.33 -13.93
CA GLY A 152 -31.59 20.98 -13.88
C GLY A 152 -30.91 21.30 -15.21
N ASN A 153 -30.19 22.43 -15.23
CA ASN A 153 -29.48 22.85 -16.42
C ASN A 153 -28.34 21.85 -16.58
N VAL A 154 -28.39 21.00 -17.61
CA VAL A 154 -27.40 19.93 -17.86
C VAL A 154 -25.98 20.48 -17.76
N ALA A 155 -25.77 21.74 -18.16
CA ALA A 155 -24.52 22.49 -17.99
C ALA A 155 -24.00 22.57 -16.53
N ASN A 156 -24.86 22.79 -15.54
CA ASN A 156 -24.48 22.86 -14.12
C ASN A 156 -24.05 21.48 -13.59
N TYR A 157 -24.80 20.44 -13.92
CA TYR A 157 -24.46 19.07 -13.56
C TYR A 157 -23.14 18.63 -14.22
N MET A 158 -22.96 18.92 -15.51
CA MET A 158 -21.72 18.63 -16.22
C MET A 158 -20.52 19.37 -15.61
N GLY A 159 -20.69 20.63 -15.20
CA GLY A 159 -19.65 21.39 -14.51
C GLY A 159 -19.27 20.77 -13.15
N GLN A 160 -20.25 20.35 -12.35
CA GLN A 160 -20.02 19.66 -11.08
C GLN A 160 -19.34 18.30 -11.28
N MET A 161 -19.79 17.53 -12.27
CA MET A 161 -19.17 16.24 -12.61
C MET A 161 -17.72 16.44 -13.07
N ALA A 162 -17.42 17.47 -13.87
CA ALA A 162 -16.05 17.79 -14.26
C ALA A 162 -15.16 18.14 -13.05
N MET A 163 -15.67 18.93 -12.09
CA MET A 163 -14.97 19.21 -10.84
C MET A 163 -14.75 17.96 -9.99
N ALA A 164 -15.78 17.11 -9.85
CA ALA A 164 -15.70 15.85 -9.13
C ALA A 164 -14.65 14.91 -9.75
N MET A 165 -14.63 14.78 -11.08
CA MET A 165 -13.62 14.01 -11.80
C MET A 165 -12.21 14.55 -11.59
N GLY A 166 -12.04 15.87 -11.59
CA GLY A 166 -10.75 16.50 -11.27
C GLY A 166 -10.26 16.14 -9.86
N LYS A 167 -11.16 16.14 -8.87
CA LYS A 167 -10.86 15.72 -7.49
C LYS A 167 -10.49 14.24 -7.43
N LEU A 168 -11.25 13.37 -8.11
CA LEU A 168 -10.95 11.93 -8.17
C LEU A 168 -9.57 11.64 -8.78
N GLY A 169 -9.07 12.50 -9.67
CA GLY A 169 -7.70 12.41 -10.18
C GLY A 169 -6.61 12.48 -9.11
N THR A 170 -6.90 13.00 -7.91
CA THR A 170 -5.95 13.04 -6.80
C THR A 170 -5.81 11.71 -6.04
N LEU A 171 -6.74 10.77 -6.24
CA LEU A 171 -6.73 9.47 -5.56
C LEU A 171 -5.46 8.66 -5.86
N GLU A 172 -4.98 8.71 -7.11
CA GLU A 172 -3.74 8.04 -7.51
C GLU A 172 -2.57 8.52 -6.64
N ASN A 173 -2.52 9.82 -6.34
CA ASN A 173 -1.45 10.40 -5.56
C ASN A 173 -1.48 9.95 -4.09
N PHE A 174 -2.65 9.75 -3.50
CA PHE A 174 -2.77 9.18 -2.14
C PHE A 174 -2.29 7.74 -2.10
N LEU A 175 -2.73 6.92 -3.06
CA LEU A 175 -2.32 5.52 -3.17
C LEU A 175 -0.79 5.41 -3.36
N ARG A 176 -0.22 6.22 -4.26
CA ARG A 176 1.22 6.26 -4.50
C ARG A 176 2.01 6.66 -3.26
N GLN A 177 1.54 7.64 -2.50
CA GLN A 177 2.19 8.04 -1.24
C GLN A 177 2.12 6.93 -0.19
N ALA A 178 0.97 6.25 -0.06
CA ALA A 178 0.81 5.12 0.85
C ALA A 178 1.75 3.95 0.47
N ASP A 179 1.88 3.64 -0.82
CA ASP A 179 2.80 2.59 -1.29
C ASP A 179 4.27 2.97 -1.12
N ASN A 180 4.64 4.23 -1.37
CA ASN A 180 5.98 4.73 -1.06
C ASN A 180 6.30 4.60 0.44
N LEU A 181 5.34 4.92 1.32
CA LEU A 181 5.51 4.78 2.75
C LEU A 181 5.78 3.32 3.12
N ARG A 182 5.00 2.37 2.62
CA ARG A 182 5.21 0.92 2.83
C ARG A 182 6.60 0.48 2.38
N GLN A 183 6.97 0.86 1.16
CA GLN A 183 8.26 0.50 0.59
C GLN A 183 9.40 1.05 1.47
N GLN A 184 9.35 2.33 1.83
CA GLN A 184 10.36 2.95 2.69
C GLN A 184 10.42 2.29 4.06
N THR A 185 9.29 1.99 4.68
CA THR A 185 9.26 1.31 5.99
C THR A 185 9.91 -0.06 5.92
N LEU A 186 9.65 -0.87 4.87
CA LEU A 186 10.28 -2.18 4.69
C LEU A 186 11.81 -2.07 4.57
N HIS A 187 12.29 -1.15 3.72
CA HIS A 187 13.73 -0.91 3.54
C HIS A 187 14.40 -0.41 4.83
N GLN A 188 13.77 0.50 5.56
CA GLN A 188 14.32 0.99 6.82
C GLN A 188 14.35 -0.09 7.90
N MET A 189 13.31 -0.93 7.95
CA MET A 189 13.28 -2.08 8.86
C MET A 189 14.45 -3.04 8.57
N GLN A 190 14.67 -3.41 7.30
CA GLN A 190 15.81 -4.25 6.91
C GLN A 190 17.16 -3.65 7.33
N ARG A 191 17.31 -2.31 7.26
CA ARG A 191 18.53 -1.62 7.67
C ARG A 191 18.76 -1.61 9.18
N ILE A 192 17.70 -1.63 9.98
CA ILE A 192 17.78 -1.70 11.45
C ILE A 192 18.13 -3.12 11.90
N LEU A 193 17.59 -4.12 11.21
CA LEU A 193 17.76 -5.53 11.56
C LEU A 193 19.12 -6.07 11.09
N THR A 194 19.63 -7.07 11.82
CA THR A 194 20.70 -7.92 11.31
C THR A 194 20.15 -8.81 10.20
N ILE A 195 21.02 -9.36 9.35
CA ILE A 195 20.56 -10.24 8.28
C ILE A 195 19.84 -11.50 8.81
N ARG A 196 20.25 -12.01 9.97
CA ARG A 196 19.61 -13.15 10.64
C ARG A 196 18.23 -12.82 11.17
N GLN A 197 18.01 -11.60 11.65
CA GLN A 197 16.69 -11.14 12.07
C GLN A 197 15.79 -10.86 10.86
N ALA A 198 16.32 -10.23 9.81
CA ALA A 198 15.57 -9.97 8.58
C ALA A 198 15.16 -11.24 7.81
N ALA A 199 15.91 -12.33 7.99
CA ALA A 199 15.61 -13.63 7.39
C ALA A 199 14.53 -14.45 8.12
N ARG A 200 14.12 -14.04 9.34
CA ARG A 200 13.09 -14.71 10.15
C ARG A 200 11.71 -14.19 9.81
#